data_AF-A0A967Z5S1-F1
#
_entry.id   AF-A0A967Z5S1-F1
#
_cell.length_a   1.000
_cell.length_b   1.000
_cell.length_c   1.000
_cell.angle_alpha   90.00
_cell.angle_beta   90.00
_cell.angle_gamma   90.00
#
_symmetry.space_group_name_H-M   'P 1'
#
loop_
_entity.id
_entity.type
_entity.pdbx_description
1 polymer ?
#
loop_
_entity_poly.entity_id
_entity_poly.type
_entity_poly.pdbx_seq_one_letter_code
_entity_poly.pdbx_strand_id
1 'polypeptide(L)'
;TPVPLGETYHALQTGVLDGVDIDLDALVNLEMQRIGQHLTITNHMIYPGVFLVSQVTWNSLSPQHQEILQRLIIEAAEWANAEQVKADAASLARLEAE
;
A
#
# COMPACT_ATOMS: atom_id res chain seq x y z
N THR A 1 -11.26 14.77 3.49
CA THR A 1 -11.00 15.16 4.90
C THR A 1 -9.80 14.39 5.40
N PRO A 2 -8.73 15.03 5.91
CA PRO A 2 -7.56 14.31 6.41
C PRO A 2 -7.85 13.68 7.78
N VAL A 3 -7.62 12.37 7.91
CA VAL A 3 -7.75 11.58 9.15
C VAL A 3 -6.56 10.62 9.22
N PRO A 4 -5.90 10.44 10.39
CA PRO A 4 -4.85 9.43 10.53
C PRO A 4 -5.39 8.03 10.23
N LEU A 5 -4.61 7.19 9.53
CA LEU A 5 -5.04 5.84 9.11
C LEU A 5 -5.60 5.00 10.27
N GLY A 6 -4.99 5.10 11.46
CA GLY A 6 -5.43 4.37 12.66
C GLY A 6 -6.79 4.81 13.21
N GLU A 7 -7.27 5.99 12.84
CA GLU A 7 -8.57 6.53 13.27
C GLU A 7 -9.66 6.33 12.20
N THR A 8 -9.26 6.02 10.96
CA THR A 8 -10.14 5.94 9.79
C THR A 8 -11.29 4.95 9.98
N TYR A 9 -11.04 3.79 10.62
CA TYR A 9 -12.09 2.80 10.89
C TYR A 9 -13.21 3.39 11.76
N HIS A 10 -12.83 4.01 12.89
CA HIS A 10 -13.81 4.60 13.81
C HIS A 10 -14.51 5.82 13.19
N ALA A 11 -13.77 6.64 12.45
CA ALA A 11 -14.33 7.79 11.76
C ALA A 11 -15.37 7.38 10.70
N LEU A 12 -15.13 6.31 9.95
CA LEU A 12 -16.11 5.74 9.02
C LEU A 12 -17.30 5.13 9.77
N GLN A 13 -17.05 4.36 10.84
CA GLN A 13 -18.11 3.73 11.64
C GLN A 13 -19.09 4.74 12.27
N THR A 14 -18.56 5.89 12.73
CA THR A 14 -19.35 6.93 13.39
C THR A 14 -19.98 7.94 12.43
N GLY A 15 -19.70 7.83 11.12
CA GLY A 15 -20.19 8.76 10.11
C GLY A 15 -19.49 10.11 10.10
N VAL A 16 -18.30 10.23 10.72
CA VAL A 16 -17.42 11.39 10.53
C VAL A 16 -16.85 11.41 9.10
N LEU A 17 -16.65 10.23 8.52
CA LEU A 17 -16.34 10.02 7.11
C LEU A 17 -17.50 9.26 6.44
N ASP A 18 -17.87 9.68 5.23
CA ASP A 18 -18.87 8.99 4.41
C ASP A 18 -18.26 7.88 3.53
N GLY A 19 -16.94 7.90 3.36
CA GLY A 19 -16.20 6.97 2.52
C GLY A 19 -14.70 7.15 2.68
N VAL A 20 -13.97 6.14 2.25
CA VAL A 20 -12.51 6.09 2.33
C VAL A 20 -11.96 5.62 1.00
N ASP A 21 -10.89 6.25 0.56
CA ASP A 21 -10.04 5.74 -0.50
C ASP A 21 -8.91 4.94 0.14
N ILE A 22 -8.78 3.67 -0.24
CA ILE A 22 -7.85 2.73 0.39
C ILE A 22 -7.57 1.55 -0.54
N ASP A 23 -6.33 1.05 -0.51
CA ASP A 23 -5.93 -0.15 -1.24
C ASP A 23 -6.66 -1.40 -0.73
N LEU A 24 -6.86 -2.39 -1.61
CA LEU A 24 -7.68 -3.58 -1.31
C LEU A 24 -7.09 -4.43 -0.18
N ASP A 25 -5.77 -4.56 -0.13
CA ASP A 25 -5.08 -5.31 0.93
C ASP A 25 -5.27 -4.63 2.29
N ALA A 26 -5.16 -3.30 2.37
CA ALA A 26 -5.40 -2.54 3.58
C ALA A 26 -6.88 -2.56 4.00
N LEU A 27 -7.82 -2.48 3.05
CA LEU A 27 -9.25 -2.66 3.31
C LEU A 27 -9.52 -3.99 4.01
N VAL A 28 -8.98 -5.08 3.47
CA VAL A 28 -9.15 -6.43 4.00
C VAL A 28 -8.48 -6.60 5.36
N ASN A 29 -7.24 -6.11 5.52
CA ASN A 29 -6.46 -6.25 6.76
C ASN A 29 -7.04 -5.41 7.92
N LEU A 30 -7.67 -4.28 7.61
CA LEU A 30 -8.34 -3.42 8.59
C LEU A 30 -9.82 -3.79 8.80
N GLU A 31 -10.29 -4.88 8.18
CA GLU A 31 -11.67 -5.36 8.24
C GLU A 31 -12.71 -4.27 7.88
N MET A 32 -12.35 -3.34 7.00
CA MET A 32 -13.20 -2.19 6.67
C MET A 32 -14.49 -2.58 5.95
N GLN A 33 -14.53 -3.74 5.30
CA GLN A 33 -15.75 -4.28 4.70
C GLN A 33 -16.85 -4.59 5.71
N ARG A 34 -16.55 -4.62 7.02
CA ARG A 34 -17.58 -4.75 8.07
C ARG A 34 -18.37 -3.46 8.33
N ILE A 35 -17.82 -2.32 7.94
CA ILE A 35 -18.41 -1.00 8.18
C ILE A 35 -18.70 -0.23 6.88
N GLY A 36 -18.02 -0.57 5.78
CA GLY A 36 -18.34 -0.08 4.45
C GLY A 36 -19.39 -0.95 3.77
N GLN A 37 -20.44 -0.33 3.22
CA GLN A 37 -21.54 -1.04 2.55
C GLN A 37 -21.34 -1.20 1.04
N HIS A 38 -20.44 -0.40 0.46
CA HIS A 38 -20.20 -0.35 -0.97
C HIS A 38 -18.70 -0.25 -1.27
N LEU A 39 -18.27 -1.00 -2.28
CA LEU A 39 -16.91 -0.93 -2.83
C LEU A 39 -17.01 -0.46 -4.28
N THR A 40 -16.21 0.53 -4.66
CA THR A 40 -16.10 1.00 -6.05
C THR A 40 -14.64 0.95 -6.47
N ILE A 41 -14.32 0.08 -7.43
CA ILE A 41 -12.98 -0.03 -7.99
C ILE A 41 -12.79 1.08 -9.03
N THR A 42 -12.00 2.09 -8.66
CA THR A 42 -11.79 3.29 -9.48
C THR A 42 -10.50 3.24 -10.29
N ASN A 43 -9.48 2.47 -9.84
CA ASN A 43 -8.14 2.41 -10.45
C ASN A 43 -7.54 3.80 -10.75
N HIS A 44 -7.86 4.79 -9.94
CA HIS A 44 -7.53 6.19 -10.20
C HIS A 44 -6.11 6.58 -9.74
N MET A 45 -5.45 5.71 -8.97
CA MET A 45 -4.09 5.89 -8.49
C MET A 45 -3.37 4.54 -8.46
N ILE A 46 -2.08 4.57 -8.83
CA ILE A 46 -1.13 3.51 -8.49
C ILE A 46 -0.32 4.07 -7.33
N TYR A 47 -0.25 3.39 -6.19
CA TYR A 47 0.50 3.87 -5.03
C TYR A 47 2.01 3.76 -5.27
N PRO A 48 2.76 4.88 -5.43
CA PRO A 48 4.18 4.81 -5.75
C PRO A 48 5.02 4.61 -4.49
N GLY A 49 5.76 3.50 -4.42
CA GLY A 49 6.82 3.31 -3.43
C GLY A 49 8.14 3.92 -3.88
N VAL A 50 8.85 4.59 -2.97
CA VAL A 50 10.22 5.06 -3.21
C VAL A 50 11.18 4.51 -2.16
N PHE A 51 12.34 4.04 -2.61
CA PHE A 51 13.44 3.70 -1.73
C PHE A 51 14.31 4.94 -1.53
N LEU A 52 14.52 5.32 -0.27
CA LEU A 52 15.33 6.47 0.10
C LEU A 52 16.50 6.00 0.96
N VAL A 53 17.67 6.58 0.70
CA VAL A 53 18.88 6.39 1.50
C VAL A 53 19.43 7.76 1.87
N SER A 54 19.92 7.91 3.10
CA SER A 54 20.61 9.12 3.52
C SER A 54 21.80 9.38 2.60
N GLN A 55 21.93 10.61 2.11
CA GLN A 55 23.04 11.00 1.25
C GLN A 55 24.40 10.80 1.96
N VAL A 56 24.47 11.06 3.27
CA VAL A 56 25.69 10.85 4.06
C VAL A 56 26.06 9.37 4.08
N THR A 57 25.07 8.49 4.34
CA THR A 57 25.28 7.05 4.33
C THR A 57 25.70 6.58 2.93
N TRP A 58 24.99 7.00 1.90
CA TRP A 58 25.28 6.65 0.50
C TRP A 58 26.71 7.02 0.10
N ASN A 59 27.16 8.23 0.44
CA ASN A 59 28.50 8.70 0.13
C ASN A 59 29.60 8.00 0.94
N SER A 60 29.26 7.37 2.07
CA SER A 60 30.21 6.59 2.87
C SER A 60 30.43 5.17 2.33
N LEU A 61 29.57 4.69 1.42
CA LEU A 61 29.69 3.39 0.79
C LEU A 61 30.77 3.40 -0.30
N SER A 62 31.47 2.27 -0.48
CA SER A 62 32.33 2.07 -1.64
C SER A 62 31.49 2.02 -2.92
N PRO A 63 32.07 2.34 -4.10
CA PRO A 63 31.37 2.22 -5.37
C PRO A 63 30.77 0.81 -5.60
N GLN A 64 31.46 -0.23 -5.16
CA GLN A 64 30.98 -1.62 -5.27
C GLN A 64 29.73 -1.85 -4.40
N HIS A 65 29.68 -1.31 -3.18
CA HIS A 65 28.50 -1.42 -2.33
C HIS A 65 27.33 -0.60 -2.85
N GLN A 66 27.59 0.59 -3.42
CA GLN A 66 26.56 1.40 -4.08
C GLN A 66 25.90 0.62 -5.23
N GLU A 67 26.70 0.01 -6.09
CA GLU A 67 26.22 -0.79 -7.22
C GLU A 67 25.39 -2.01 -6.76
N ILE A 68 25.89 -2.76 -5.76
CA ILE A 68 25.16 -3.90 -5.20
C ILE A 68 23.81 -3.45 -4.61
N LEU A 69 23.80 -2.36 -3.83
CA LEU A 69 22.59 -1.86 -3.21
C LEU A 69 21.57 -1.39 -4.25
N GLN A 70 22.00 -0.67 -5.28
CA GLN A 70 21.13 -0.27 -6.39
C GLN A 70 20.50 -1.47 -7.10
N ARG A 71 21.31 -2.47 -7.45
CA ARG A 71 20.81 -3.69 -8.11
C ARG A 71 19.77 -4.40 -7.24
N LEU A 72 20.07 -4.62 -5.96
CA LEU A 72 19.17 -5.32 -5.05
C LEU A 72 17.87 -4.55 -4.80
N ILE A 73 17.91 -3.21 -4.76
CA ILE A 73 16.70 -2.39 -4.63
C ILE A 73 15.80 -2.54 -5.87
N ILE A 74 16.38 -2.57 -7.07
CA ILE A 74 15.62 -2.77 -8.31
C ILE A 74 15.00 -4.18 -8.32
N GLU A 75 15.78 -5.21 -8.04
CA GLU A 75 15.30 -6.60 -7.96
C GLU A 75 14.17 -6.74 -6.92
N ALA A 76 14.33 -6.13 -5.74
CA ALA A 76 13.31 -6.14 -4.69
C ALA A 76 12.03 -5.39 -5.12
N ALA A 77 12.15 -4.28 -5.83
CA ALA A 77 11.00 -3.52 -6.32
C ALA A 77 10.21 -4.31 -7.37
N GLU A 78 10.90 -4.97 -8.31
CA GLU A 78 10.27 -5.83 -9.31
C GLU A 78 9.53 -7.00 -8.66
N TRP A 79 10.18 -7.66 -7.69
CA TRP A 79 9.55 -8.72 -6.92
C TRP A 79 8.32 -8.23 -6.14
N ALA A 80 8.45 -7.11 -5.41
CA ALA A 80 7.37 -6.56 -4.60
C ALA A 80 6.15 -6.18 -5.45
N ASN A 81 6.37 -5.57 -6.62
CA ASN A 81 5.29 -5.24 -7.55
C ASN A 81 4.56 -6.51 -8.03
N ALA A 82 5.30 -7.58 -8.35
CA ALA A 82 4.71 -8.83 -8.80
C ALA A 82 3.89 -9.52 -7.68
N GLU A 83 4.34 -9.44 -6.43
CA GLU A 83 3.59 -9.96 -5.28
C GLU A 83 2.37 -9.10 -4.97
N GLN A 84 2.46 -7.77 -5.09
CA GLN A 84 1.32 -6.88 -4.86
C GLN A 84 0.18 -7.17 -5.84
N VAL A 85 0.47 -7.38 -7.14
CA VAL A 85 -0.55 -7.74 -8.12
C VAL A 85 -1.29 -9.03 -7.72
N LYS A 86 -0.59 -10.02 -7.17
CA LYS A 86 -1.21 -11.25 -6.68
C LYS A 86 -2.05 -11.00 -5.42
N ALA A 87 -1.55 -10.19 -4.49
CA ALA A 87 -2.24 -9.84 -3.26
C ALA A 87 -3.54 -9.06 -3.53
N ASP A 88 -3.51 -8.12 -4.48
CA ASP A 88 -4.69 -7.34 -4.88
C ASP A 88 -5.75 -8.25 -5.51
N ALA A 89 -5.35 -9.14 -6.42
CA ALA A 89 -6.26 -10.11 -7.04
C ALA A 89 -6.89 -11.04 -5.99
N ALA A 90 -6.11 -11.52 -5.02
CA ALA A 90 -6.61 -12.35 -3.93
C ALA A 90 -7.56 -11.58 -2.99
N SER A 91 -7.25 -10.32 -2.68
CA SER A 91 -8.07 -9.45 -1.84
C SER A 91 -9.41 -9.15 -2.52
N LEU A 92 -9.40 -8.85 -3.82
CA LEU A 92 -10.62 -8.65 -4.59
C LEU A 92 -11.49 -9.91 -4.61
N ALA A 93 -10.91 -11.06 -4.96
CA ALA A 93 -11.64 -12.33 -5.01
C ALA A 93 -12.25 -12.70 -3.64
N ARG A 94 -11.57 -12.38 -2.54
CA ARG A 94 -12.12 -12.55 -1.20
C ARG A 94 -13.33 -11.64 -0.96
N LEU A 95 -13.22 -10.35 -1.29
CA LEU A 95 -14.30 -9.38 -1.09
C LEU A 95 -15.53 -9.67 -1.95
N GLU A 96 -15.36 -10.25 -3.14
CA GLU A 96 -16.46 -10.68 -4.01
C GLU A 96 -17.19 -11.94 -3.48
N ALA A 97 -16.55 -12.72 -2.61
CA ALA A 97 -17.11 -13.94 -2.05
C ALA A 97 -17.85 -13.72 -0.71
N GLU A 98 -17.71 -12.55 -0.10
CA GLU A 98 -18.41 -12.11 1.12
C GLU A 98 -19.79 -11.51 0.77
#